data_AF-A0A655QDX0-F1
#
_entry.id   AF-A0A655QDX0-F1
#
_cell.length_a   1.000
_cell.length_b   1.000
_cell.length_c   1.000
_cell.angle_alpha   90.00
_cell.angle_beta   90.00
_cell.angle_gamma   90.00
#
_symmetry.space_group_name_H-M   'P 1'
#
loop_
_entity.id
_entity.type
_entity.pdbx_description
1 polymer ?
#
loop_
_entity_poly.entity_id
_entity_poly.type
_entity_poly.pdbx_seq_one_letter_code
_entity_poly.pdbx_strand_id
1 'polypeptide(L)'
;MAELQRAMVIMDADFRQMALRQFRTDGEAPSEQILQWKESLLDSDQHGLLFVRLGWHNPQQQFPRGEVAKVGYRLFENRLERVWWRYPDTPAGQQGLISPLLTGVEDWAVQFYLQGEWSKEWVPTNALPEAVKVTLRLKDYGEIERIYLTGGGSLNMTQESVENAG
;
A
#
# COMPACT_ATOMS: atom_id res chain seq x y z
N MET A 1 -1.14 11.83 -21.38
CA MET A 1 0.25 11.29 -21.39
C MET A 1 1.09 11.67 -20.18
N ALA A 2 1.44 12.94 -19.92
CA ALA A 2 2.36 13.29 -18.80
C ALA A 2 1.81 12.91 -17.40
N GLU A 3 0.50 12.98 -17.21
CA GLU A 3 -0.18 12.54 -15.98
C GLU A 3 -0.03 11.04 -15.73
N LEU A 4 -0.36 10.20 -16.73
CA LEU A 4 -0.16 8.76 -16.68
C LEU A 4 1.28 8.40 -16.33
N GLN A 5 2.26 9.04 -16.95
CA GLN A 5 3.67 8.79 -16.64
C GLN A 5 4.01 9.13 -15.19
N ARG A 6 3.52 10.26 -14.65
CA ARG A 6 3.73 10.63 -13.25
C ARG A 6 3.06 9.65 -12.29
N ALA A 7 1.82 9.23 -12.59
CA ALA A 7 1.10 8.23 -11.81
C ALA A 7 1.90 6.92 -11.73
N MET A 8 2.42 6.44 -12.87
CA MET A 8 3.22 5.22 -12.94
C MET A 8 4.51 5.34 -12.12
N VAL A 9 5.22 6.47 -12.17
CA VAL A 9 6.43 6.68 -11.36
C VAL A 9 6.13 6.64 -9.86
N ILE A 10 5.03 7.27 -9.43
CA ILE A 10 4.62 7.28 -8.03
C ILE A 10 4.23 5.87 -7.56
N MET A 11 3.45 5.16 -8.38
CA MET A 11 3.08 3.77 -8.10
C MET A 11 4.30 2.86 -8.06
N ASP A 12 5.21 2.95 -9.03
CA ASP A 12 6.47 2.20 -9.02
C ASP A 12 7.24 2.43 -7.70
N ALA A 13 7.33 3.67 -7.25
CA ALA A 13 8.03 4.03 -6.02
C ALA A 13 7.36 3.50 -4.74
N ASP A 14 6.03 3.39 -4.72
CA ASP A 14 5.30 2.87 -3.56
C ASP A 14 5.25 1.33 -3.56
N PHE A 15 4.79 0.71 -4.63
CA PHE A 15 4.58 -0.74 -4.71
C PHE A 15 5.88 -1.54 -4.60
N ARG A 16 6.97 -1.07 -5.22
CA ARG A 16 8.28 -1.75 -5.14
C ARG A 16 8.93 -1.64 -3.77
N GLN A 17 8.48 -0.70 -2.94
CA GLN A 17 9.02 -0.44 -1.61
C GLN A 17 8.04 -0.83 -0.50
N MET A 18 7.04 -1.67 -0.78
CA MET A 18 6.20 -2.27 0.26
C MET A 18 7.05 -2.86 1.39
N ALA A 19 6.67 -2.55 2.63
CA ALA A 19 7.40 -2.91 3.82
C ALA A 19 6.62 -3.95 4.65
N LEU A 20 7.32 -4.96 5.17
CA LEU A 20 6.79 -5.90 6.17
C LEU A 20 6.64 -5.19 7.52
N ARG A 21 5.57 -4.41 7.69
CA ARG A 21 5.32 -3.64 8.91
C ARG A 21 3.82 -3.48 9.18
N GLN A 22 3.41 -3.84 10.40
CA GLN A 22 2.11 -3.49 10.94
C GLN A 22 2.00 -1.99 11.22
N PHE A 23 0.78 -1.46 11.15
CA PHE A 23 0.51 -0.04 11.33
C PHE A 23 -0.81 0.18 12.06
N ARG A 24 -0.92 1.34 12.72
CA ARG A 24 -2.16 1.83 13.36
C ARG A 24 -2.88 2.83 12.47
N THR A 25 -4.20 2.78 12.50
CA THR A 25 -5.06 3.80 11.88
C THR A 25 -5.94 4.42 12.94
N ASP A 26 -6.15 5.73 12.86
CA ASP A 26 -7.07 6.48 13.72
C ASP A 26 -6.93 6.27 15.25
N GLY A 27 -5.69 6.07 15.72
CA GLY A 27 -5.41 5.87 17.15
C GLY A 27 -5.77 4.47 17.68
N GLU A 28 -6.19 3.55 16.82
CA GLU A 28 -6.50 2.17 17.18
C GLU A 28 -5.25 1.34 17.47
N ALA A 29 -5.46 0.11 17.96
CA ALA A 29 -4.40 -0.89 18.07
C ALA A 29 -3.80 -1.20 16.68
N PRO A 30 -2.54 -1.71 16.61
CA PRO A 30 -1.95 -2.11 15.33
C PRO A 30 -2.86 -3.09 14.59
N SER A 31 -3.11 -2.81 13.31
CA SER A 31 -3.77 -3.75 12.41
C SER A 31 -2.92 -5.01 12.30
N GLU A 32 -3.53 -6.18 12.46
CA GLU A 32 -2.88 -7.45 12.16
C GLU A 32 -2.55 -7.57 10.67
N GLN A 33 -3.36 -6.93 9.81
CA GLN A 33 -3.16 -6.87 8.36
C GLN A 33 -2.12 -5.81 8.00
N ILE A 34 -1.00 -6.23 7.40
CA ILE A 34 0.07 -5.33 6.92
C ILE A 34 -0.20 -4.80 5.50
N LEU A 35 -1.09 -5.46 4.76
CA LEU A 35 -1.63 -5.05 3.47
C LEU A 35 -3.14 -5.22 3.53
N GLN A 36 -3.87 -4.15 3.24
CA GLN A 36 -5.33 -4.15 3.24
C GLN A 36 -5.82 -3.87 1.82
N TRP A 37 -6.69 -4.74 1.31
CA TRP A 37 -7.44 -4.58 0.07
C TRP A 37 -8.90 -4.89 0.40
N LYS A 38 -9.74 -3.87 0.50
CA LYS A 38 -11.12 -4.01 0.99
C LYS A 38 -12.05 -3.06 0.27
N GLU A 39 -13.30 -3.46 0.08
CA GLU A 39 -14.37 -2.59 -0.40
C GLU A 39 -14.53 -1.36 0.49
N SER A 40 -14.78 -0.20 -0.13
CA SER A 40 -14.98 1.11 0.51
C SER A 40 -13.84 1.59 1.42
N LEU A 41 -12.68 0.91 1.42
CA LEU A 41 -11.54 1.33 2.22
C LEU A 41 -11.05 2.71 1.75
N LEU A 42 -10.79 3.61 2.71
CA LEU A 42 -10.46 5.01 2.45
C LEU A 42 -11.58 5.78 1.72
N ASP A 43 -12.84 5.41 1.94
CA ASP A 43 -14.00 5.98 1.23
C ASP A 43 -13.88 5.83 -0.30
N SER A 44 -13.29 4.72 -0.75
CA SER A 44 -13.20 4.38 -2.17
C SER A 44 -14.59 4.07 -2.74
N ASP A 45 -14.85 4.48 -3.98
CA ASP A 45 -16.06 4.09 -4.74
C ASP A 45 -16.12 2.58 -5.00
N GLN A 46 -14.97 1.90 -4.88
CA GLN A 46 -14.81 0.47 -5.07
C GLN A 46 -13.91 -0.09 -3.94
N HIS A 47 -12.91 -0.90 -4.27
CA HIS A 47 -11.89 -1.32 -3.32
C HIS A 47 -10.90 -0.18 -3.05
N GLY A 48 -10.38 -0.13 -1.83
CA GLY A 48 -9.21 0.67 -1.44
C GLY A 48 -8.06 -0.25 -1.09
N LEU A 49 -6.83 0.22 -1.32
CA LEU A 49 -5.59 -0.45 -0.93
C LEU A 49 -4.88 0.40 0.13
N LEU A 50 -4.33 -0.23 1.18
CA LEU A 50 -3.57 0.45 2.22
C LEU A 50 -2.38 -0.41 2.67
N PHE A 51 -1.19 0.17 2.70
CA PHE A 51 0.03 -0.52 3.12
C PHE A 51 1.11 0.46 3.59
N VAL A 52 2.19 -0.09 4.11
CA VAL A 52 3.37 0.67 4.50
C VAL A 52 4.45 0.53 3.45
N ARG A 53 5.17 1.62 3.14
CA ARG A 53 6.34 1.60 2.28
C ARG A 53 7.59 2.10 2.99
N LEU A 54 8.74 1.60 2.56
CA LEU A 54 10.03 2.17 2.89
C LEU A 54 10.20 3.52 2.17
N GLY A 55 10.86 4.45 2.84
CA GLY A 55 11.18 5.77 2.28
C GLY A 55 12.36 5.72 1.33
N TRP A 56 12.79 6.92 0.95
CA TRP A 56 14.00 7.07 0.14
C TRP A 56 15.22 6.68 0.96
N HIS A 57 16.23 6.15 0.27
CA HIS A 57 17.54 5.92 0.88
C HIS A 57 17.99 7.23 1.55
N ASN A 58 18.39 7.18 2.81
CA ASN A 58 18.93 8.32 3.55
C ASN A 58 20.46 8.26 3.54
N PRO A 59 21.15 8.64 2.44
CA PRO A 59 22.58 8.44 2.28
C PRO A 59 23.43 9.21 3.29
N GLN A 60 22.89 10.27 3.92
CA GLN A 60 23.61 11.08 4.90
C GLN A 60 23.36 10.65 6.36
N GLN A 61 22.53 9.62 6.61
CA GLN A 61 22.11 9.18 7.95
C GLN A 61 21.60 10.29 8.89
N GLN A 62 21.22 11.46 8.35
CA GLN A 62 20.75 12.60 9.15
C GLN A 62 19.45 12.32 9.91
N PHE A 63 18.76 11.23 9.56
CA PHE A 63 17.58 10.71 10.24
C PHE A 63 17.84 9.25 10.61
N PRO A 64 17.57 8.83 11.86
CA PRO A 64 17.99 7.51 12.38
C PRO A 64 17.41 6.29 11.65
N ARG A 65 16.42 6.45 10.75
CA ARG A 65 15.77 5.38 9.98
C ARG A 65 15.35 5.93 8.62
N GLY A 66 15.43 5.14 7.55
CA GLY A 66 14.77 5.47 6.28
C GLY A 66 13.28 5.74 6.57
N GLU A 67 12.73 6.83 6.05
CA GLU A 67 11.41 7.33 6.45
C GLU A 67 10.31 6.34 6.03
N VAL A 68 9.82 5.53 6.96
CA VAL A 68 8.73 4.59 6.67
C VAL A 68 7.40 5.36 6.67
N ALA A 69 6.62 5.24 5.60
CA ALA A 69 5.38 5.97 5.42
C ALA A 69 4.20 5.02 5.16
N LYS A 70 2.98 5.44 5.52
CA LYS A 70 1.75 4.72 5.15
C LYS A 70 1.15 5.36 3.91
N VAL A 71 0.78 4.51 2.96
CA VAL A 71 0.23 4.91 1.68
C VAL A 71 -1.01 4.10 1.36
N GLY A 72 -1.98 4.76 0.77
CA GLY A 72 -3.20 4.16 0.29
C GLY A 72 -3.54 4.61 -1.11
N TYR A 73 -4.34 3.80 -1.79
CA TYR A 73 -4.87 4.06 -3.12
C TYR A 73 -6.36 3.81 -3.10
N ARG A 74 -7.12 4.68 -3.75
CA ARG A 74 -8.57 4.57 -3.89
C ARG A 74 -9.03 5.08 -5.24
N LEU A 75 -10.19 4.60 -5.67
CA LEU A 75 -10.94 5.23 -6.74
C LEU A 75 -11.94 6.19 -6.10
N PHE A 76 -11.94 7.46 -6.52
CA PHE A 76 -12.89 8.45 -6.03
C PHE A 76 -13.28 9.38 -7.16
N GLU A 77 -14.56 9.37 -7.52
CA GLU A 77 -15.15 10.16 -8.62
C GLU A 77 -14.36 10.02 -9.94
N ASN A 78 -14.13 8.76 -10.36
CA ASN A 78 -13.36 8.41 -11.56
C ASN A 78 -11.91 8.92 -11.58
N ARG A 79 -11.32 9.11 -10.39
CA ARG A 79 -9.90 9.44 -10.22
C ARG A 79 -9.23 8.40 -9.35
N LEU A 80 -8.09 7.89 -9.81
CA LEU A 80 -7.19 7.17 -8.92
C LEU A 80 -6.49 8.21 -8.04
N GLU A 81 -6.75 8.13 -6.74
CA GLU A 81 -6.15 8.99 -5.73
C GLU A 81 -5.17 8.21 -4.88
N ARG A 82 -4.06 8.86 -4.54
CA ARG A 82 -3.13 8.40 -3.52
C ARG A 82 -3.40 9.12 -2.22
N VAL A 83 -3.49 8.38 -1.13
CA VAL A 83 -3.58 8.90 0.23
C VAL A 83 -2.25 8.63 0.92
N TRP A 84 -1.67 9.63 1.58
CA TRP A 84 -0.35 9.51 2.18
C TRP A 84 -0.33 10.02 3.62
N TRP A 85 0.32 9.27 4.50
CA TRP A 85 0.63 9.68 5.85
C TRP A 85 2.13 9.60 6.07
N ARG A 86 2.66 10.65 6.71
CA ARG A 86 4.08 10.73 7.06
C ARG A 86 4.55 9.57 7.93
N TYR A 87 3.70 9.13 8.85
CA TYR A 87 4.01 8.05 9.78
C TYR A 87 3.05 6.87 9.59
N PRO A 88 3.50 5.62 9.79
CA PRO A 88 2.63 4.46 9.65
C PRO A 88 1.52 4.44 10.68
N ASP A 89 1.88 4.78 11.91
CA ASP A 89 0.98 4.84 13.06
C ASP A 89 0.38 6.25 13.15
N THR A 90 -0.93 6.36 12.93
CA THR A 90 -1.64 7.64 12.92
C THR A 90 -2.54 7.76 14.16
N PRO A 91 -2.50 8.89 14.89
CA PRO A 91 -3.42 9.18 16.00
C PRO A 91 -4.85 9.41 15.49
N ALA A 92 -5.80 9.43 16.42
CA ALA A 92 -7.20 9.70 16.14
C ALA A 92 -7.38 11.06 15.44
N GLY A 93 -8.23 11.08 14.41
CA GLY A 93 -8.55 12.25 13.60
C GLY A 93 -7.47 12.68 12.59
N GLN A 94 -6.32 11.99 12.51
CA GLN A 94 -5.30 12.35 11.52
C GLN A 94 -5.68 11.86 10.11
N GLN A 95 -6.12 12.79 9.28
CA GLN A 95 -6.39 12.54 7.87
C GLN A 95 -5.11 12.43 7.04
N GLY A 96 -5.17 11.62 5.99
CA GLY A 96 -4.08 11.48 5.02
C GLY A 96 -4.10 12.61 4.00
N LEU A 97 -2.92 12.96 3.47
CA LEU A 97 -2.81 13.88 2.35
C LEU A 97 -3.26 13.18 1.07
N ILE A 98 -4.32 13.69 0.45
CA ILE A 98 -4.90 13.16 -0.77
C ILE A 98 -4.22 13.83 -1.97
N SER A 99 -3.81 13.03 -2.95
CA SER A 99 -3.20 13.48 -4.20
C SER A 99 -3.85 12.75 -5.38
N PRO A 100 -4.59 13.45 -6.25
CA PRO A 100 -5.07 12.87 -7.50
C PRO A 100 -3.89 12.44 -8.36
N LEU A 101 -3.81 11.16 -8.70
CA LEU A 101 -2.73 10.62 -9.53
C LEU A 101 -3.12 10.59 -11.00
N LEU A 102 -4.33 10.12 -11.27
CA LEU A 102 -4.80 9.90 -12.62
C LEU A 102 -6.32 10.10 -12.70
N THR A 103 -6.73 10.98 -13.61
CA THR A 103 -8.14 11.23 -13.94
C THR A 103 -8.64 10.28 -15.03
N GLY A 104 -9.96 10.13 -15.15
CA GLY A 104 -10.58 9.30 -16.19
C GLY A 104 -10.39 7.80 -15.97
N VAL A 105 -10.22 7.39 -14.71
CA VAL A 105 -10.13 5.98 -14.31
C VAL A 105 -11.54 5.48 -14.05
N GLU A 106 -12.01 4.55 -14.87
CA GLU A 106 -13.36 3.98 -14.76
C GLU A 106 -13.41 2.78 -13.81
N ASP A 107 -12.29 2.06 -13.70
CA ASP A 107 -12.16 0.87 -12.87
C ASP A 107 -10.71 0.67 -12.45
N TRP A 108 -10.51 0.10 -11.27
CA TRP A 108 -9.18 -0.37 -10.85
C TRP A 108 -9.26 -1.67 -10.07
N ALA A 109 -8.34 -2.58 -10.36
CA ALA A 109 -8.26 -3.88 -9.73
C ALA A 109 -6.83 -4.20 -9.33
N VAL A 110 -6.70 -4.94 -8.24
CA VAL A 110 -5.42 -5.44 -7.75
C VAL A 110 -5.50 -6.97 -7.66
N GLN A 111 -4.46 -7.64 -8.15
CA GLN A 111 -4.26 -9.06 -7.93
C GLN A 111 -2.93 -9.28 -7.22
N PHE A 112 -2.90 -10.31 -6.39
CA PHE A 112 -1.79 -10.63 -5.51
C PHE A 112 -1.22 -11.98 -5.87
N TYR A 113 0.10 -12.06 -6.04
CA TYR A 113 0.81 -13.29 -6.34
C TYR A 113 1.47 -13.84 -5.08
N LEU A 114 1.22 -15.10 -4.78
CA LEU A 114 1.84 -15.81 -3.66
C LEU A 114 1.95 -17.29 -4.01
N GLN A 115 3.13 -17.89 -3.82
CA GLN A 115 3.34 -19.34 -3.98
C GLN A 115 2.85 -19.93 -5.30
N GLY A 116 3.04 -19.22 -6.42
CA GLY A 116 2.66 -19.73 -7.74
C GLY A 116 1.28 -19.28 -8.24
N GLU A 117 0.44 -18.69 -7.39
CA GLU A 117 -0.95 -18.40 -7.73
C GLU A 117 -1.29 -16.90 -7.65
N TRP A 118 -2.18 -16.46 -8.54
CA TRP A 118 -2.76 -15.11 -8.53
C TRP A 118 -4.14 -15.13 -7.88
N SER A 119 -4.36 -14.26 -6.90
CA SER A 119 -5.65 -14.06 -6.22
C SER A 119 -6.14 -12.63 -6.39
N LYS A 120 -7.47 -12.43 -6.44
CA LYS A 120 -8.12 -11.11 -6.37
C LYS A 120 -8.30 -10.61 -4.93
N GLU A 121 -8.23 -11.53 -3.98
CA GLU A 121 -8.31 -11.27 -2.55
C GLU A 121 -6.93 -11.39 -1.90
N TRP A 122 -6.68 -10.61 -0.85
CA TRP A 122 -5.51 -10.79 0.00
C TRP A 122 -5.94 -11.25 1.40
N VAL A 123 -5.81 -12.56 1.63
CA VAL A 123 -6.19 -13.22 2.89
C VAL A 123 -5.08 -13.15 3.96
N PRO A 124 -3.78 -13.32 3.64
CA PRO A 124 -2.73 -13.29 4.66
C PRO A 124 -2.66 -11.95 5.40
N THR A 125 -2.61 -12.00 6.73
CA THR A 125 -2.59 -10.79 7.57
C THR A 125 -1.16 -10.27 7.75
N ASN A 126 -0.20 -11.17 8.00
CA ASN A 126 1.17 -10.85 8.36
C ASN A 126 2.18 -11.03 7.21
N ALA A 127 1.73 -11.07 5.96
CA ALA A 127 2.58 -11.32 4.81
C ALA A 127 2.36 -10.30 3.69
N LEU A 128 3.40 -10.12 2.87
CA LEU A 128 3.31 -9.40 1.60
C LEU A 128 3.26 -10.41 0.43
N PRO A 129 2.55 -10.08 -0.64
CA PRO A 129 2.58 -10.85 -1.88
C PRO A 129 3.96 -10.76 -2.52
N GLU A 130 4.42 -11.80 -3.21
CA GLU A 130 5.68 -11.77 -3.96
C GLU A 130 5.61 -10.78 -5.13
N ALA A 131 4.42 -10.63 -5.74
CA ALA A 131 4.15 -9.61 -6.74
C ALA A 131 2.72 -9.08 -6.64
N VAL A 132 2.52 -7.85 -7.08
CA VAL A 132 1.20 -7.22 -7.22
C VAL A 132 0.99 -6.84 -8.68
N LYS A 133 -0.16 -7.21 -9.22
CA LYS A 133 -0.63 -6.74 -10.52
C LYS A 133 -1.71 -5.69 -10.28
N VAL A 134 -1.55 -4.52 -10.88
CA VAL A 134 -2.53 -3.45 -10.89
C VAL A 134 -3.05 -3.29 -12.31
N THR A 135 -4.37 -3.33 -12.45
CA THR A 135 -5.09 -3.14 -13.70
C THR A 135 -5.95 -1.88 -13.58
N LEU A 136 -5.79 -0.96 -14.52
CA LEU A 136 -6.55 0.30 -14.61
C LEU A 136 -7.35 0.30 -15.91
N ARG A 137 -8.65 0.57 -15.84
CA ARG A 137 -9.46 0.88 -17.03
C ARG A 137 -9.56 2.40 -17.16
N LEU A 138 -8.98 2.93 -18.22
CA LEU A 138 -8.96 4.36 -18.52
C LEU A 138 -9.89 4.66 -19.68
N LYS A 139 -10.66 5.74 -19.54
CA LYS A 139 -11.59 6.20 -20.58
C LYS A 139 -10.92 6.40 -21.95
N ASP A 140 -9.71 6.95 -21.94
CA ASP A 140 -9.02 7.39 -23.17
C ASP A 140 -8.01 6.36 -23.72
N TYR A 141 -7.58 5.42 -22.89
CA TYR A 141 -6.49 4.47 -23.21
C TYR A 141 -6.89 3.00 -23.09
N GLY A 142 -8.12 2.71 -22.68
CA GLY A 142 -8.56 1.34 -22.41
C GLY A 142 -7.86 0.77 -21.18
N GLU A 143 -7.55 -0.52 -21.22
CA GLU A 143 -6.99 -1.24 -20.09
C GLU A 143 -5.45 -1.17 -20.07
N ILE A 144 -4.89 -0.83 -18.91
CA ILE A 144 -3.45 -0.81 -18.66
C ILE A 144 -3.15 -1.72 -17.48
N GLU A 145 -2.16 -2.60 -17.65
CA GLU A 145 -1.69 -3.50 -16.61
C GLU A 145 -0.24 -3.20 -16.21
N ARG A 146 0.04 -3.32 -14.92
CA ARG A 146 1.38 -3.22 -14.36
C ARG A 146 1.61 -4.28 -13.31
N ILE A 147 2.76 -4.95 -13.39
CA ILE A 147 3.19 -5.93 -12.39
C ILE A 147 4.40 -5.37 -11.64
N TYR A 148 4.33 -5.39 -10.31
CA TYR A 148 5.38 -4.97 -9.41
C TYR A 148 5.83 -6.17 -8.59
N LEU A 149 7.13 -6.47 -8.63
CA LEU A 149 7.74 -7.34 -7.61
C LEU A 149 7.79 -6.56 -6.29
N THR A 150 7.43 -7.24 -5.21
CA THR A 150 7.57 -6.68 -3.85
C THR A 150 8.75 -7.35 -3.12
N GLY A 151 9.00 -6.97 -1.86
CA GLY A 151 9.93 -7.70 -1.00
C GLY A 151 9.43 -9.10 -0.59
N GLY A 152 8.13 -9.38 -0.75
CA GLY A 152 7.47 -10.60 -0.28
C GLY A 152 7.64 -10.82 1.23
N GLY A 153 7.47 -12.07 1.65
CA GLY A 153 7.78 -12.54 3.01
C GLY A 153 6.66 -12.35 4.03
N SER A 154 6.92 -12.80 5.26
CA SER A 154 5.98 -12.73 6.38
C SER A 154 6.67 -12.29 7.67
N LEU A 155 5.93 -11.61 8.53
CA LEU A 155 6.37 -11.35 9.90
C LEU A 155 6.25 -12.65 10.71
N ASN A 156 7.40 -13.28 10.97
CA ASN A 156 7.48 -14.32 11.98
C ASN A 156 7.39 -13.64 13.35
N MET A 157 6.31 -13.88 14.11
CA MET A 157 6.30 -13.55 15.53
C MET A 157 7.29 -14.51 16.23
N THR A 158 8.56 -14.12 16.34
CA THR A 158 9.45 -14.77 17.30
C THR A 158 8.89 -14.47 18.69
N GLN A 159 8.45 -15.52 19.40
CA GLN A 159 8.26 -15.48 20.85
C GLN A 159 9.63 -15.16 21.49
N GLU A 160 9.93 -13.89 21.69
CA GLU A 160 11.00 -13.45 22.59
C GLU A 160 10.38 -12.54 23.66
N SER A 161 9.62 -13.16 24.56
CA SER A 161 9.32 -12.61 25.90
C SER A 161 8.63 -13.63 26.80
N VAL A 162 9.22 -14.82 26.97
CA VAL A 162 8.97 -15.70 28.14
C VAL A 162 10.27 -16.41 28.52
N GLU A 163 11.32 -15.66 28.82
CA GLU A 163 12.50 -16.18 29.53
C GLU A 163 13.20 -15.00 30.24
N ASN A 164 12.46 -14.35 31.14
CA ASN A 164 13.00 -13.52 32.22
C ASN A 164 11.87 -13.14 33.18
N ALA A 165 11.21 -14.14 33.75
CA ALA A 165 10.39 -14.00 34.95
C ALA A 165 10.17 -15.39 35.57
N GLY A 166 10.89 -15.68 36.65
CA GLY A 166 10.67 -16.85 37.50
C GLY A 166 11.94 -17.57 37.90
#